data_AF-Q4U4H0-F1
#
_entry.id   AF-Q4U4H0-F1
#
_cell.length_a   1.000
_cell.length_b   1.000
_cell.length_c   1.000
_cell.angle_alpha   90.00
_cell.angle_beta   90.00
_cell.angle_gamma   90.00
#
_symmetry.space_group_name_H-M   'P 1'
#
loop_
_entity.id
_entity.type
_entity.pdbx_description
1 polymer ?
#
loop_
_entity_poly.entity_id
_entity_poly.type
_entity_poly.pdbx_seq_one_letter_code
_entity_poly.pdbx_strand_id
1 'polypeptide(L)'
;HVATPMDFLSKDPENEVIKPTVEGMISIMRACKEAGTVRRIVFTSFAGTVNLEERQRPVYDEESWTDVDFCRRVKMTGWMYFVSKTLAEKAALAYAA
;
A
#
# COMPACT_ATOMS: atom_id res chain seq x y z
N HIS A 1 -2.69 -0.26 -12.17
CA HIS A 1 -1.38 -0.72 -11.67
C HIS A 1 -1.61 -1.90 -10.74
N VAL A 2 -1.14 -3.08 -11.16
CA VAL A 2 -1.39 -4.38 -10.50
C VAL A 2 -0.11 -4.99 -9.94
N ALA A 3 1.05 -4.65 -10.51
CA ALA A 3 2.33 -5.19 -10.05
C ALA A 3 2.67 -4.72 -8.62
N THR A 4 3.24 -5.61 -7.83
CA THR A 4 3.69 -5.33 -6.46
C THR A 4 4.74 -6.37 -6.05
N PRO A 5 5.76 -6.02 -5.24
CA PRO A 5 6.63 -7.00 -4.60
C PRO A 5 5.82 -7.96 -3.71
N MET A 6 6.13 -9.25 -3.79
CA MET A 6 5.40 -10.34 -3.09
C MET A 6 6.32 -11.21 -2.23
N ASP A 7 7.52 -10.75 -1.90
CA ASP A 7 8.43 -11.48 -1.01
C ASP A 7 8.03 -11.27 0.45
N PHE A 8 7.46 -12.30 1.07
CA PHE A 8 7.06 -12.25 2.48
C PHE A 8 8.18 -12.65 3.44
N LEU A 9 9.34 -13.05 2.93
CA LEU A 9 10.49 -13.50 3.71
C LEU A 9 11.73 -12.61 3.50
N SER A 10 11.52 -11.43 2.91
CA SER A 10 12.55 -10.43 2.70
C SER A 10 13.33 -10.14 3.99
N LYS A 11 14.65 -10.09 3.86
CA LYS A 11 15.57 -9.76 4.98
C LYS A 11 15.76 -8.26 5.14
N ASP A 12 15.43 -7.48 4.11
CA ASP A 12 15.43 -6.02 4.14
C ASP A 12 14.07 -5.48 3.63
N PRO A 13 12.99 -5.64 4.43
CA PRO A 13 11.65 -5.34 3.95
C PRO A 13 11.43 -3.86 3.60
N GLU A 14 12.18 -2.96 4.23
CA GLU A 14 12.10 -1.53 3.93
C GLU A 14 12.55 -1.25 2.50
N ASN A 15 13.71 -1.78 2.09
CA ASN A 15 14.27 -1.48 0.77
C ASN A 15 13.79 -2.43 -0.34
N GLU A 16 13.44 -3.68 -0.01
CA GLU A 16 13.06 -4.69 -1.00
C GLU A 16 11.54 -4.75 -1.27
N VAL A 17 10.72 -4.32 -0.31
CA VAL A 17 9.24 -4.41 -0.40
C VAL A 17 8.57 -3.06 -0.23
N ILE A 18 8.77 -2.38 0.90
CA ILE A 18 7.98 -1.20 1.30
C ILE A 18 8.31 0.00 0.40
N LYS A 19 9.57 0.44 0.39
CA LYS A 19 10.03 1.57 -0.41
C LYS A 19 9.72 1.42 -1.91
N PRO A 20 10.05 0.31 -2.60
CA PRO A 20 9.76 0.18 -4.03
C PRO A 20 8.26 0.17 -4.33
N THR A 21 7.42 -0.33 -3.42
CA THR A 21 5.95 -0.26 -3.61
C THR A 21 5.46 1.19 -3.57
N VAL A 22 5.92 1.97 -2.57
CA VAL A 22 5.49 3.38 -2.41
C VAL A 22 6.06 4.27 -3.52
N GLU A 23 7.38 4.26 -3.69
CA GLU A 23 8.06 5.09 -4.70
C GLU A 23 7.69 4.69 -6.13
N GLY A 24 7.49 3.39 -6.38
CA GLY A 24 7.03 2.87 -7.66
C GLY A 24 5.63 3.39 -8.00
N MET A 25 4.70 3.38 -7.04
CA MET A 25 3.35 3.92 -7.25
C MET A 25 3.39 5.41 -7.59
N ILE A 26 4.12 6.23 -6.82
CA ILE A 26 4.25 7.67 -7.08
C ILE A 26 4.93 7.96 -8.42
N SER A 27 5.96 7.20 -8.76
CA SER A 27 6.67 7.34 -10.04
C SER A 27 5.75 7.05 -11.23
N ILE A 28 4.89 6.02 -11.12
CA ILE A 28 3.89 5.71 -12.15
C ILE A 28 2.87 6.84 -12.28
N MET A 29 2.36 7.38 -11.17
CA MET A 29 1.41 8.50 -11.23
C MET A 29 2.03 9.73 -11.88
N ARG A 30 3.28 10.04 -11.55
CA ARG A 30 4.05 11.12 -12.17
C ARG A 30 4.20 10.90 -13.68
N ALA A 31 4.61 9.70 -14.11
CA ALA A 31 4.74 9.37 -15.52
C ALA A 31 3.40 9.47 -16.28
N CYS A 32 2.30 9.02 -15.67
CA CYS A 32 0.96 9.18 -16.25
C CYS A 32 0.56 10.64 -16.41
N LYS A 33 0.89 11.50 -15.44
CA LYS A 33 0.66 12.95 -15.50
C LYS A 33 1.49 13.61 -16.59
N GLU A 34 2.79 13.29 -16.66
CA GLU A 34 3.71 13.80 -17.68
C GLU A 34 3.32 13.37 -19.09
N ALA A 35 2.81 12.15 -19.26
CA ALA A 35 2.33 11.66 -20.55
C ALA A 35 1.14 12.45 -21.11
N GLY A 36 0.39 13.17 -20.27
CA GLY A 36 -0.73 14.06 -20.67
C GLY A 36 -1.93 13.38 -21.34
N THR A 37 -1.86 12.08 -21.61
CA THR A 37 -2.85 11.29 -22.38
C THR A 37 -3.59 10.26 -21.52
N VAL A 38 -3.11 9.99 -20.31
CA VAL A 38 -3.72 9.02 -19.40
C VAL A 38 -4.93 9.64 -18.72
N ARG A 39 -6.13 9.19 -19.11
CA ARG A 39 -7.40 9.71 -18.56
C ARG A 39 -7.74 9.26 -17.14
N ARG A 40 -7.22 8.11 -16.70
CA ARG A 40 -7.56 7.49 -15.41
C ARG A 40 -6.48 6.51 -14.99
N ILE A 41 -6.13 6.54 -13.71
CA ILE A 41 -5.28 5.56 -13.06
C ILE A 41 -6.17 4.72 -12.14
N VAL A 42 -6.06 3.40 -12.23
CA VAL A 42 -6.69 2.46 -11.30
C VAL A 42 -5.58 1.72 -10.58
N PHE A 43 -5.53 1.80 -9.26
CA PHE A 43 -4.59 1.09 -8.42
C PHE A 43 -5.29 -0.12 -7.78
N THR A 44 -4.71 -1.31 -7.90
CA THR A 44 -5.24 -2.49 -7.23
C THR A 44 -4.71 -2.52 -5.81
N SER A 45 -5.52 -2.07 -4.85
CA SER A 45 -5.23 -2.22 -3.42
C SER A 45 -5.58 -3.63 -2.92
N PHE A 46 -5.65 -3.84 -1.61
CA PHE A 46 -5.93 -5.12 -0.97
C PHE A 46 -6.65 -4.92 0.37
N ALA A 47 -7.44 -5.90 0.83
CA ALA A 47 -8.18 -5.83 2.10
C ALA A 47 -7.31 -5.52 3.32
N GLY A 48 -6.05 -5.95 3.31
CA GLY A 48 -5.07 -5.64 4.37
C GLY A 48 -4.66 -4.16 4.47
N THR A 49 -5.16 -3.26 3.62
CA THR A 49 -5.07 -1.81 3.84
C THR A 49 -6.20 -1.28 4.71
N VAL A 50 -7.22 -2.10 4.99
CA VAL A 50 -8.47 -1.71 5.66
C VAL A 50 -8.60 -2.31 7.06
N ASN A 51 -8.31 -3.60 7.24
CA ASN A 51 -8.77 -4.36 8.41
C ASN A 51 -7.69 -4.89 9.37
N LEU A 52 -6.44 -4.44 9.26
CA LEU A 52 -5.38 -4.90 10.16
C LEU A 52 -5.24 -3.92 11.34
N GLU A 53 -5.84 -4.30 12.46
CA GLU A 53 -5.75 -3.58 13.73
C GLU A 53 -5.90 -4.57 14.89
N GLU A 54 -5.45 -4.18 16.09
CA GLU A 54 -5.38 -5.06 17.25
C GLU A 54 -6.76 -5.56 17.71
N ARG A 55 -7.77 -4.70 17.63
CA ARG A 55 -9.15 -5.04 17.95
C ARG A 55 -10.01 -4.93 16.70
N GLN A 56 -10.40 -6.08 16.16
CA GLN A 56 -11.23 -6.17 14.97
C GLN A 56 -12.61 -5.53 15.17
N ARG A 57 -13.12 -4.93 14.10
CA ARG A 57 -14.47 -4.37 14.01
C ARG A 57 -15.45 -5.42 13.47
N PRO A 58 -16.74 -5.30 13.80
CA PRO A 58 -17.76 -6.19 13.23
C PRO A 58 -17.98 -5.96 11.73
N VAL A 59 -17.74 -4.74 11.24
CA VAL A 59 -17.88 -4.34 9.83
C VAL A 59 -16.76 -3.36 9.48
N TYR A 60 -16.27 -3.45 8.25
CA TYR A 60 -15.30 -2.55 7.63
C TYR A 60 -15.89 -1.96 6.35
N ASP A 61 -15.52 -0.73 6.04
CA ASP A 61 -15.93 0.04 4.86
C ASP A 61 -14.72 0.74 4.21
N GLU A 62 -14.97 1.52 3.17
CA GLU A 62 -13.95 2.23 2.40
C GLU A 62 -13.31 3.42 3.14
N GLU A 63 -13.89 3.85 4.26
CA GLU A 63 -13.31 4.89 5.13
C GLU A 63 -12.32 4.31 6.16
N SER A 64 -12.35 2.99 6.34
CA SER A 64 -11.53 2.28 7.30
C SER A 64 -10.10 2.10 6.81
N TRP A 65 -9.14 2.21 7.74
CA TRP A 65 -7.71 2.06 7.46
C TRP A 65 -7.04 1.16 8.48
N THR A 66 -6.09 0.38 7.97
CA THR A 66 -5.15 -0.42 8.76
C THR A 66 -4.27 0.45 9.65
N ASP A 67 -4.05 -0.05 10.87
CA ASP A 67 -3.05 0.45 11.80
C ASP A 67 -1.66 -0.09 11.38
N VAL A 68 -0.88 0.80 10.78
CA VAL A 68 0.49 0.50 10.30
C VAL A 68 1.42 0.19 11.48
N ASP A 69 1.24 0.86 12.62
CA ASP A 69 2.08 0.67 13.80
C ASP A 69 1.81 -0.67 14.45
N PHE A 70 0.54 -1.11 14.47
CA PHE A 70 0.17 -2.47 14.84
C PHE A 70 0.84 -3.51 13.92
N CYS A 71 0.78 -3.33 12.60
CA CYS A 71 1.45 -4.24 11.65
C CYS A 71 2.95 -4.33 11.90
N ARG A 72 3.63 -3.18 12.07
CA ARG A 72 5.08 -3.10 12.33
C ARG A 72 5.48 -3.70 13.68
N ARG A 73 4.61 -3.61 14.69
CA ARG A 73 4.82 -4.16 16.04
C ARG A 73 4.65 -5.67 16.07
N VAL A 74 3.53 -6.18 15.54
CA VAL A 74 3.17 -7.61 15.65
C VAL A 74 3.91 -8.47 14.63
N LYS A 75 4.21 -7.93 13.45
CA LYS A 75 4.93 -8.63 12.39
C LYS A 75 4.32 -9.98 12.03
N MET A 76 2.99 -10.05 11.90
CA MET A 76 2.28 -11.23 11.43
C MET A 76 2.74 -11.66 10.02
N THR A 77 2.41 -12.87 9.60
CA THR A 77 2.71 -13.36 8.25
C THR A 77 2.24 -12.36 7.19
N GLY A 78 3.15 -11.85 6.37
CA GLY A 78 2.83 -10.85 5.35
C GLY A 78 2.89 -9.39 5.80
N TRP A 79 3.30 -9.07 7.05
CA TRP A 79 3.27 -7.69 7.58
C TRP A 79 3.93 -6.64 6.67
N MET A 80 5.09 -6.94 6.08
CA MET A 80 5.78 -5.99 5.20
C MET A 80 4.99 -5.67 3.93
N TYR A 81 4.27 -6.65 3.39
CA TYR A 81 3.37 -6.45 2.26
C TYR A 81 2.15 -5.61 2.67
N PHE A 82 1.59 -5.84 3.86
CA PHE A 82 0.47 -5.05 4.36
C PHE A 82 0.85 -3.58 4.56
N VAL A 83 2.00 -3.34 5.19
CA VAL A 83 2.56 -2.00 5.36
C VAL A 83 2.81 -1.34 4.01
N SER A 84 3.45 -2.05 3.06
CA SER A 84 3.76 -1.49 1.74
C SER A 84 2.51 -1.08 0.97
N LYS A 85 1.48 -1.95 0.93
CA LYS A 85 0.21 -1.65 0.25
C LYS A 85 -0.53 -0.49 0.90
N THR A 86 -0.58 -0.45 2.22
CA THR A 86 -1.26 0.63 2.97
C THR A 86 -0.59 1.98 2.72
N LEU A 87 0.73 2.03 2.81
CA LEU A 87 1.48 3.27 2.58
C LEU A 87 1.42 3.72 1.12
N ALA A 88 1.50 2.79 0.16
CA ALA A 88 1.41 3.13 -1.25
C ALA A 88 0.02 3.68 -1.63
N GLU A 89 -1.05 3.11 -1.08
CA GLU A 89 -2.41 3.61 -1.29
C GLU A 89 -2.59 5.02 -0.70
N LYS A 90 -2.17 5.24 0.54
CA LYS A 90 -2.22 6.57 1.19
C LYS A 90 -1.41 7.60 0.41
N ALA A 91 -0.22 7.25 -0.04
CA ALA A 91 0.62 8.13 -0.85
C ALA A 91 -0.03 8.43 -2.21
N ALA A 92 -0.64 7.44 -2.86
CA ALA A 92 -1.35 7.64 -4.12
C ALA A 92 -2.56 8.57 -3.97
N LEU A 93 -3.36 8.40 -2.91
CA LEU A 93 -4.48 9.28 -2.59
C LEU A 93 -4.01 10.71 -2.31
N ALA A 94 -2.94 10.87 -1.52
CA ALA A 94 -2.36 12.19 -1.24
C ALA A 94 -1.77 12.87 -2.49
N TYR A 95 -1.23 12.12 -3.44
CA TYR A 95 -0.75 12.66 -4.72
C TYR A 95 -1.89 13.05 -5.67
N ALA A 96 -3.03 12.35 -5.58
CA ALA A 96 -4.21 12.60 -6.42
C ALA A 96 -5.09 13.77 -5.92
N ALA A 97 -4.96 14.13 -4.64
CA ALA A 97 -5.62 15.28 -4.02
C ALA A 97 -5.05 16.62 -4.54
#